data_AF-A0A835NV30-F1
#
_entry.id   AF-A0A835NV30-F1
#
_cell.length_a   1.000
_cell.length_b   1.000
_cell.length_c   1.000
_cell.angle_alpha   90.00
_cell.angle_beta   90.00
_cell.angle_gamma   90.00
#
_symmetry.space_group_name_H-M   'P 1'
#
loop_
_entity.id
_entity.type
_entity.pdbx_description
1 polymer ?
#
loop_
_entity_poly.entity_id
_entity_poly.type
_entity_poly.pdbx_seq_one_letter_code
_entity_poly.pdbx_strand_id
1 'polypeptide(L)'
;MSGPASPVPSRPSHRHRLPNRPAHLRPSHRYQPPNRPAHPRPAAAQRRPPLVRPFPRSRLERSPVCNSRPPASTPAGLASAAQRTVRGPLRNGMGGAVSAGEDNDDLIDNLKEAQYIRTESVEQAFRAIDRGDYYLEGYRDNAYKDLAWKHGNIHLSAPCIYSEVMEALKLQPGLSFLNLGSGTGYLSTMVGLILGPFGINHGIELHSDVVEYAKEKLESFIKYSDSFDKFEFCEPAFVVGNCLEIASDSHQYDRIYCGAGVQKDHENYMKILLKVGGILVMPIEDQLTQILRTGQNTWESKNILAVSFAPLVQPNRNDNGKHDTVGLPPCAVRNLQDLARIYIRRTLRNFINEEMKAKGIAQKAPPKRKRRRCRRRRINTYVFVGNQLIPQPLDSEEDEKMEEDNKEEEDKDHSEALKPEEPPRNLLREKIMSLPLPESLKAYLTYYREK
;
A
#
# COMPACT_ATOMS: atom_id res chain seq x y z
N MET A 1 45.99 4.64 68.79
CA MET A 1 46.22 6.07 68.49
C MET A 1 47.36 6.19 67.49
N SER A 2 47.36 7.22 66.66
CA SER A 2 47.75 7.11 65.24
C SER A 2 48.98 7.90 64.79
N GLY A 3 49.64 7.36 63.76
CA GLY A 3 50.63 7.95 62.86
C GLY A 3 51.12 6.85 61.88
N PRO A 4 52.02 7.12 60.93
CA PRO A 4 52.46 8.42 60.38
C PRO A 4 52.60 8.41 58.82
N ALA A 5 53.16 9.51 58.27
CA ALA A 5 54.01 9.58 57.06
C ALA A 5 53.43 9.46 55.61
N SER A 6 54.17 10.12 54.69
CA SER A 6 54.04 10.24 53.21
C SER A 6 54.80 9.06 52.50
N PRO A 7 55.22 9.04 51.20
CA PRO A 7 55.24 10.07 50.12
C PRO A 7 54.92 9.57 48.66
N VAL A 8 55.29 10.39 47.66
CA VAL A 8 55.23 10.16 46.19
C VAL A 8 56.46 9.40 45.65
N PRO A 9 56.28 8.50 44.66
CA PRO A 9 57.10 8.47 43.41
C PRO A 9 56.23 8.11 42.16
N SER A 10 56.64 8.16 40.87
CA SER A 10 57.77 8.77 40.12
C SER A 10 57.49 8.71 38.59
N ARG A 11 58.14 9.55 37.75
CA ARG A 11 58.22 9.37 36.27
C ARG A 11 59.39 8.45 35.86
N PRO A 12 59.39 7.93 34.62
CA PRO A 12 60.61 7.94 33.82
C PRO A 12 60.46 8.68 32.48
N SER A 13 61.59 9.11 31.93
CA SER A 13 61.72 9.91 30.70
C SER A 13 62.50 9.14 29.64
N HIS A 14 62.16 9.29 28.34
CA HIS A 14 63.16 9.12 27.27
C HIS A 14 62.88 10.01 26.05
N ARG A 15 63.96 10.55 25.47
CA ARG A 15 64.00 11.28 24.19
C ARG A 15 64.02 10.28 23.02
N HIS A 16 63.43 10.61 21.86
CA HIS A 16 64.22 11.03 20.67
C HIS A 16 63.40 11.22 19.36
N ARG A 17 63.75 12.31 18.65
CA ARG A 17 63.88 12.48 17.19
C ARG A 17 62.75 12.02 16.23
N LEU A 18 62.15 13.02 15.58
CA LEU A 18 61.78 12.93 14.15
C LEU A 18 63.03 12.64 13.29
N PRO A 19 62.86 11.99 12.12
CA PRO A 19 63.10 12.75 10.88
C PRO A 19 62.16 12.43 9.68
N ASN A 20 61.84 13.49 8.94
CA ASN A 20 61.69 13.64 7.49
C ASN A 20 61.16 12.50 6.56
N ARG A 21 60.17 12.91 5.75
CA ARG A 21 60.01 12.70 4.28
C ARG A 21 60.86 11.63 3.57
N PRO A 22 60.25 11.04 2.53
CA PRO A 22 60.83 11.17 1.18
C PRO A 22 59.92 11.98 0.23
N ALA A 23 60.56 12.67 -0.71
CA ALA A 23 59.91 13.34 -1.83
C ALA A 23 60.37 12.72 -3.16
N HIS A 24 59.48 12.70 -4.14
CA HIS A 24 59.71 12.56 -5.58
C HIS A 24 60.83 11.64 -6.11
N LEU A 25 60.40 10.53 -6.73
CA LEU A 25 61.07 9.96 -7.91
C LEU A 25 60.05 9.72 -9.05
N ARG A 26 60.40 10.23 -10.23
CA ARG A 26 59.85 10.00 -11.58
C ARG A 26 61.09 9.97 -12.52
N PRO A 27 61.05 9.42 -13.76
CA PRO A 27 59.89 9.01 -14.57
C PRO A 27 60.05 7.59 -15.19
N SER A 28 59.34 7.32 -16.32
CA SER A 28 59.44 6.16 -17.25
C SER A 28 59.19 4.76 -16.65
N HIS A 29 58.08 4.07 -16.93
CA HIS A 29 57.63 3.67 -18.27
C HIS A 29 56.09 3.63 -18.39
N ARG A 30 55.57 3.93 -19.60
CA ARG A 30 54.16 3.68 -19.96
C ARG A 30 53.94 2.17 -20.14
N TYR A 31 53.10 1.56 -19.32
CA TYR A 31 52.55 0.23 -19.60
C TYR A 31 51.18 0.39 -20.27
N GLN A 32 51.06 -0.11 -21.51
CA GLN A 32 49.79 -0.15 -22.24
C GLN A 32 49.02 -1.44 -21.89
N PRO A 33 47.68 -1.40 -21.78
CA PRO A 33 46.89 -2.63 -21.82
C PRO A 33 46.95 -3.25 -23.24
N PRO A 34 46.88 -4.58 -23.38
CA PRO A 34 47.05 -5.24 -24.67
C PRO A 34 45.89 -4.93 -25.65
N ASN A 35 46.24 -4.76 -26.92
CA ASN A 35 45.30 -4.51 -28.02
C ASN A 35 44.26 -5.64 -28.13
N ARG A 36 42.97 -5.30 -28.03
CA ARG A 36 41.92 -6.10 -28.71
C ARG A 36 42.06 -5.89 -30.22
N PRO A 37 42.00 -6.95 -31.05
CA PRO A 37 41.98 -6.78 -32.50
C PRO A 37 40.72 -6.02 -32.92
N ALA A 38 40.90 -4.99 -33.76
CA ALA A 38 39.80 -4.23 -34.32
C ALA A 38 39.10 -5.06 -35.41
N HIS A 39 37.85 -5.46 -35.18
CA HIS A 39 37.00 -5.95 -36.25
C HIS A 39 36.66 -4.79 -37.21
N PRO A 40 36.72 -5.00 -38.54
CA PRO A 40 36.59 -3.92 -39.50
C PRO A 40 35.16 -3.39 -39.59
N ARG A 41 35.02 -2.06 -39.72
CA ARG A 41 33.80 -1.46 -40.25
C ARG A 41 33.65 -1.85 -41.73
N PRO A 42 32.52 -2.40 -42.18
CA PRO A 42 32.21 -2.42 -43.61
C PRO A 42 31.76 -1.02 -44.04
N ALA A 43 32.47 -0.44 -45.00
CA ALA A 43 31.98 0.72 -45.74
C ALA A 43 30.87 0.30 -46.72
N ALA A 44 30.03 1.26 -47.10
CA ALA A 44 28.85 0.99 -47.93
C ALA A 44 29.21 0.50 -49.35
N ALA A 45 28.47 -0.51 -49.83
CA ALA A 45 28.36 -0.83 -51.25
C ALA A 45 26.90 -1.12 -51.60
N GLN A 46 26.44 -0.59 -52.72
CA GLN A 46 25.05 -0.55 -53.12
C GLN A 46 24.62 -1.86 -53.83
N ARG A 47 23.37 -2.30 -53.62
CA ARG A 47 22.50 -2.91 -54.66
C ARG A 47 21.03 -3.02 -54.21
N ARG A 48 20.15 -2.34 -54.95
CA ARG A 48 18.68 -2.59 -55.07
C ARG A 48 18.46 -3.94 -55.81
N PRO A 49 17.25 -4.57 -55.93
CA PRO A 49 15.88 -3.97 -56.00
C PRO A 49 14.76 -4.88 -55.38
N PRO A 50 13.46 -4.88 -55.79
CA PRO A 50 12.64 -3.87 -56.47
C PRO A 50 11.33 -3.46 -55.75
N LEU A 51 10.90 -2.22 -56.03
CA LEU A 51 9.53 -1.74 -56.31
C LEU A 51 8.32 -2.59 -55.86
N VAL A 52 7.58 -2.06 -54.88
CA VAL A 52 6.13 -2.33 -54.75
C VAL A 52 5.38 -1.64 -55.90
N ARG A 53 4.58 -2.39 -56.67
CA ARG A 53 3.61 -1.85 -57.64
C ARG A 53 2.21 -1.75 -57.01
N PRO A 54 1.36 -0.81 -57.47
CA PRO A 54 0.08 -0.50 -56.83
C PRO A 54 -1.04 -1.44 -57.25
N PHE A 55 -1.99 -1.68 -56.34
CA PHE A 55 -3.34 -2.20 -56.66
C PHE A 55 -4.36 -1.04 -56.66
N PRO A 56 -5.49 -1.16 -57.37
CA PRO A 56 -5.95 -0.07 -58.24
C PRO A 56 -7.25 0.60 -57.77
N ARG A 57 -7.54 1.75 -58.39
CA ARG A 57 -8.89 2.30 -58.43
C ARG A 57 -9.76 1.51 -59.43
N SER A 58 -10.98 1.18 -59.03
CA SER A 58 -12.14 1.01 -59.93
C SER A 58 -13.29 1.89 -59.42
N ARG A 59 -14.26 2.19 -60.30
CA ARG A 59 -15.03 3.46 -60.29
C ARG A 59 -16.49 3.26 -60.71
N LEU A 60 -17.40 3.98 -60.05
CA LEU A 60 -18.86 4.16 -60.36
C LEU A 60 -19.69 2.86 -60.36
N GLU A 61 -20.94 2.82 -59.90
CA GLU A 61 -22.15 3.63 -60.21
C GLU A 61 -23.00 3.82 -58.93
N ARG A 62 -24.05 4.64 -58.75
CA ARG A 62 -24.85 5.67 -59.46
C ARG A 62 -25.75 6.31 -58.37
N SER A 63 -26.12 7.58 -58.50
CA SER A 63 -27.14 8.21 -57.62
C SER A 63 -28.58 7.89 -58.10
N PRO A 64 -29.64 8.22 -57.34
CA PRO A 64 -30.20 9.57 -57.51
C PRO A 64 -30.70 10.30 -56.24
N VAL A 65 -30.80 11.61 -56.43
CA VAL A 65 -31.31 12.71 -55.61
C VAL A 65 -32.80 12.57 -55.24
N CYS A 66 -33.21 13.00 -54.03
CA CYS A 66 -34.32 13.97 -53.88
C CYS A 66 -34.40 14.67 -52.51
N ASN A 67 -34.97 15.88 -52.50
CA ASN A 67 -35.11 16.80 -51.36
C ASN A 67 -36.40 16.57 -50.56
N SER A 68 -36.42 16.98 -49.28
CA SER A 68 -37.48 17.88 -48.74
C SER A 68 -37.18 18.36 -47.30
N ARG A 69 -37.85 19.46 -46.91
CA ARG A 69 -37.69 20.20 -45.65
C ARG A 69 -38.75 19.79 -44.59
N PRO A 70 -38.67 20.25 -43.33
CA PRO A 70 -39.43 19.69 -42.20
C PRO A 70 -40.82 20.34 -41.99
N PRO A 71 -41.63 19.77 -41.08
CA PRO A 71 -42.63 20.52 -40.32
C PRO A 71 -42.36 20.50 -38.79
N ALA A 72 -43.11 21.32 -38.05
CA ALA A 72 -42.97 21.54 -36.61
C ALA A 72 -44.25 21.13 -35.82
N SER A 73 -44.27 21.47 -34.52
CA SER A 73 -45.40 21.43 -33.54
C SER A 73 -45.90 20.06 -32.99
N THR A 74 -45.53 19.81 -31.73
CA THR A 74 -46.34 19.49 -30.50
C THR A 74 -47.89 19.40 -30.63
N PRO A 75 -48.64 18.74 -29.69
CA PRO A 75 -48.26 18.41 -28.30
C PRO A 75 -48.76 17.09 -27.64
N ALA A 76 -48.31 16.90 -26.39
CA ALA A 76 -48.96 16.21 -25.25
C ALA A 76 -49.13 14.67 -25.23
N GLY A 77 -48.69 14.06 -24.11
CA GLY A 77 -48.96 12.67 -23.72
C GLY A 77 -48.20 12.28 -22.45
N LEU A 78 -48.91 12.14 -21.32
CA LEU A 78 -48.27 11.86 -20.02
C LEU A 78 -47.84 10.39 -19.88
N ALA A 79 -46.63 10.16 -19.35
CA ALA A 79 -46.26 8.91 -18.68
C ALA A 79 -45.25 9.20 -17.55
N SER A 80 -45.72 9.17 -16.30
CA SER A 80 -44.90 9.38 -15.11
C SER A 80 -44.09 8.12 -14.78
N ALA A 81 -42.78 8.16 -15.02
CA ALA A 81 -41.84 7.16 -14.51
C ALA A 81 -41.14 7.71 -13.26
N ALA A 82 -41.65 7.35 -12.09
CA ALA A 82 -41.09 7.80 -10.81
C ALA A 82 -39.69 7.21 -10.59
N GLN A 83 -38.65 8.03 -10.79
CA GLN A 83 -37.30 7.68 -10.38
C GLN A 83 -37.22 7.67 -8.85
N ARG A 84 -37.17 6.45 -8.28
CA ARG A 84 -36.87 6.22 -6.86
C ARG A 84 -35.45 6.72 -6.54
N THR A 85 -35.34 7.98 -6.12
CA THR A 85 -34.13 8.50 -5.47
C THR A 85 -33.99 7.83 -4.12
N VAL A 86 -33.20 6.75 -4.07
CA VAL A 86 -32.74 6.17 -2.80
C VAL A 86 -31.78 7.17 -2.16
N ARG A 87 -32.31 8.05 -1.30
CA ARG A 87 -31.50 8.87 -0.40
C ARG A 87 -30.82 7.93 0.61
N GLY A 88 -29.58 7.55 0.31
CA GLY A 88 -28.67 7.02 1.32
C GLY A 88 -28.46 8.06 2.43
N PRO A 89 -28.28 7.64 3.69
CA PRO A 89 -28.08 8.58 4.79
C PRO A 89 -26.77 9.36 4.63
N LEU A 90 -26.84 10.67 4.85
CA LEU A 90 -25.68 11.55 4.94
C LEU A 90 -24.80 11.11 6.11
N ARG A 91 -23.67 10.46 5.82
CA ARG A 91 -22.65 10.09 6.81
C ARG A 91 -21.58 11.19 6.89
N ASN A 92 -21.70 12.05 7.91
CA ASN A 92 -20.62 12.95 8.29
C ASN A 92 -19.65 12.22 9.23
N GLY A 93 -18.39 12.11 8.83
CA GLY A 93 -17.31 11.48 9.60
C GLY A 93 -16.47 10.54 8.74
N MET A 94 -15.14 10.74 8.70
CA MET A 94 -14.22 9.80 8.05
C MET A 94 -13.97 8.61 8.98
N GLY A 95 -14.76 7.55 8.75
CA GLY A 95 -14.77 6.35 9.58
C GLY A 95 -16.10 6.19 10.34
N GLY A 96 -16.29 5.01 10.94
CA GLY A 96 -17.57 4.55 11.47
C GLY A 96 -18.50 4.02 10.37
N ALA A 97 -17.93 3.65 9.21
CA ALA A 97 -18.68 3.06 8.12
C ALA A 97 -19.11 1.62 8.46
N VAL A 98 -18.24 0.90 9.16
CA VAL A 98 -18.44 -0.47 9.67
C VAL A 98 -18.20 -0.55 11.18
N SER A 99 -18.63 -1.65 11.80
CA SER A 99 -18.32 -1.95 13.21
C SER A 99 -16.84 -2.29 13.42
N ALA A 100 -16.36 -2.11 14.64
CA ALA A 100 -15.02 -2.57 15.02
C ALA A 100 -14.91 -4.11 14.97
N GLY A 101 -13.73 -4.62 14.61
CA GLY A 101 -13.38 -6.03 14.79
C GLY A 101 -12.74 -6.30 16.16
N GLU A 102 -12.70 -7.58 16.58
CA GLU A 102 -11.87 -7.99 17.72
C GLU A 102 -10.38 -7.99 17.34
N ASP A 103 -10.08 -8.33 16.08
CA ASP A 103 -8.75 -8.32 15.47
C ASP A 103 -8.78 -7.75 14.02
N ASN A 104 -7.66 -7.90 13.31
CA ASN A 104 -7.53 -7.46 11.92
C ASN A 104 -8.46 -8.24 10.96
N ASP A 105 -8.59 -9.55 11.12
CA ASP A 105 -9.37 -10.41 10.21
C ASP A 105 -10.88 -10.14 10.36
N ASP A 106 -11.36 -9.91 11.58
CA ASP A 106 -12.73 -9.45 11.87
C ASP A 106 -13.03 -8.07 11.26
N LEU A 107 -12.06 -7.14 11.31
CA LEU A 107 -12.18 -5.84 10.64
C LEU A 107 -12.29 -6.02 9.11
N ILE A 108 -11.52 -6.93 8.51
CA ILE A 108 -11.58 -7.20 7.06
C ILE A 108 -12.92 -7.85 6.68
N ASP A 109 -13.44 -8.77 7.51
CA ASP A 109 -14.76 -9.36 7.30
C ASP A 109 -15.86 -8.30 7.34
N ASN A 110 -15.84 -7.39 8.32
CA ASN A 110 -16.78 -6.26 8.40
C ASN A 110 -16.71 -5.35 7.15
N LEU A 111 -15.51 -5.08 6.62
CA LEU A 111 -15.33 -4.27 5.40
C LEU A 111 -15.82 -4.99 4.13
N LYS A 112 -15.72 -6.32 4.07
CA LYS A 112 -16.29 -7.14 2.98
C LYS A 112 -17.81 -7.24 3.06
N GLU A 113 -18.37 -7.48 4.25
CA GLU A 113 -19.84 -7.49 4.44
C GLU A 113 -20.46 -6.16 3.99
N ALA A 114 -19.78 -5.04 4.26
CA ALA A 114 -20.19 -3.69 3.84
C ALA A 114 -19.78 -3.30 2.40
N GLN A 115 -19.21 -4.22 1.61
CA GLN A 115 -18.83 -4.02 0.19
C GLN A 115 -17.77 -2.94 -0.08
N TYR A 116 -16.97 -2.57 0.92
CA TYR A 116 -15.80 -1.69 0.77
C TYR A 116 -14.60 -2.43 0.16
N ILE A 117 -14.39 -3.69 0.57
CA ILE A 117 -13.44 -4.61 -0.07
C ILE A 117 -14.24 -5.54 -0.99
N ARG A 118 -13.86 -5.61 -2.27
CA ARG A 118 -14.62 -6.31 -3.31
C ARG A 118 -13.78 -7.32 -4.09
N THR A 119 -12.47 -7.12 -4.15
CA THR A 119 -11.53 -7.97 -4.89
C THR A 119 -10.64 -8.80 -3.97
N GLU A 120 -10.44 -10.06 -4.35
CA GLU A 120 -9.62 -11.03 -3.62
C GLU A 120 -8.19 -10.51 -3.35
N SER A 121 -7.57 -9.83 -4.32
CA SER A 121 -6.22 -9.26 -4.16
C SER A 121 -6.15 -8.14 -3.13
N VAL A 122 -7.22 -7.36 -2.97
CA VAL A 122 -7.29 -6.31 -1.94
C VAL A 122 -7.52 -6.94 -0.57
N GLU A 123 -8.45 -7.89 -0.46
CA GLU A 123 -8.64 -8.66 0.79
C GLU A 123 -7.35 -9.32 1.25
N GLN A 124 -6.67 -10.05 0.38
CA GLN A 124 -5.43 -10.76 0.71
C GLN A 124 -4.34 -9.80 1.20
N ALA A 125 -4.21 -8.61 0.62
CA ALA A 125 -3.26 -7.60 1.08
C ALA A 125 -3.64 -7.02 2.46
N PHE A 126 -4.92 -6.78 2.71
CA PHE A 126 -5.44 -6.29 4.00
C PHE A 126 -5.31 -7.32 5.14
N ARG A 127 -5.51 -8.61 4.86
CA ARG A 127 -5.27 -9.70 5.84
C ARG A 127 -3.79 -9.97 6.07
N ALA A 128 -2.95 -9.77 5.06
CA ALA A 128 -1.52 -10.04 5.14
C ALA A 128 -0.76 -9.07 6.06
N ILE A 129 -1.28 -7.86 6.25
CA ILE A 129 -0.62 -6.79 7.01
C ILE A 129 -1.58 -6.31 8.09
N ASP A 130 -1.33 -6.74 9.33
CA ASP A 130 -2.07 -6.30 10.50
C ASP A 130 -1.95 -4.78 10.66
N ARG A 131 -3.08 -4.09 10.65
CA ARG A 131 -3.16 -2.63 10.85
C ARG A 131 -2.56 -2.20 12.18
N GLY A 132 -2.67 -3.03 13.22
CA GLY A 132 -2.13 -2.80 14.56
C GLY A 132 -0.61 -2.72 14.59
N ASP A 133 0.10 -3.43 13.71
CA ASP A 133 1.57 -3.36 13.62
C ASP A 133 2.06 -1.97 13.20
N TYR A 134 1.21 -1.17 12.53
CA TYR A 134 1.53 0.18 12.07
C TYR A 134 1.11 1.28 13.06
N TYR A 135 0.46 0.92 14.16
CA TYR A 135 0.21 1.81 15.29
C TYR A 135 1.45 1.91 16.20
N LEU A 136 1.47 2.98 17.01
CA LEU A 136 2.33 3.07 18.18
C LEU A 136 1.80 2.11 19.26
N GLU A 137 2.70 1.45 19.98
CA GLU A 137 2.39 0.32 20.89
C GLU A 137 1.21 0.62 21.84
N GLY A 138 1.24 1.75 22.53
CA GLY A 138 0.20 2.19 23.48
C GLY A 138 -1.15 2.60 22.86
N TYR A 139 -1.34 2.42 21.55
CA TYR A 139 -2.57 2.77 20.83
C TYR A 139 -3.17 1.61 20.03
N ARG A 140 -2.59 0.40 20.08
CA ARG A 140 -3.00 -0.75 19.25
C ARG A 140 -4.49 -1.13 19.39
N ASP A 141 -5.08 -0.99 20.58
CA ASP A 141 -6.51 -1.22 20.86
C ASP A 141 -7.50 -0.40 20.00
N ASN A 142 -7.00 0.63 19.32
CA ASN A 142 -7.79 1.46 18.40
C ASN A 142 -7.58 1.11 16.92
N ALA A 143 -6.70 0.15 16.59
CA ALA A 143 -6.37 -0.21 15.22
C ALA A 143 -7.53 -0.88 14.47
N TYR A 144 -8.27 -1.76 15.14
CA TYR A 144 -9.36 -2.56 14.55
C TYR A 144 -10.72 -1.84 14.49
N LYS A 145 -10.71 -0.53 14.75
CA LYS A 145 -11.86 0.36 14.58
C LYS A 145 -11.76 0.99 13.20
N ASP A 146 -12.89 1.13 12.51
CA ASP A 146 -12.94 1.84 11.24
C ASP A 146 -12.82 3.36 11.44
N LEU A 147 -11.67 3.85 11.91
CA LEU A 147 -11.45 5.26 12.24
C LEU A 147 -10.06 5.69 11.75
N ALA A 148 -9.95 6.95 11.33
CA ALA A 148 -8.65 7.59 11.16
C ALA A 148 -7.98 7.76 12.53
N TRP A 149 -6.66 7.67 12.57
CA TRP A 149 -5.86 7.85 13.78
C TRP A 149 -4.70 8.81 13.50
N LYS A 150 -4.41 9.69 14.47
CA LYS A 150 -3.34 10.67 14.40
C LYS A 150 -2.61 10.76 15.74
N HIS A 151 -1.29 10.80 15.70
CA HIS A 151 -0.45 11.11 16.86
C HIS A 151 0.78 11.90 16.41
N GLY A 152 0.90 13.17 16.81
CA GLY A 152 1.94 14.06 16.28
C GLY A 152 1.82 14.20 14.75
N ASN A 153 2.93 13.91 14.04
CA ASN A 153 2.98 13.89 12.58
C ASN A 153 2.44 12.57 11.98
N ILE A 154 2.40 11.48 12.75
CA ILE A 154 1.91 10.17 12.29
C ILE A 154 0.40 10.22 12.05
N HIS A 155 -0.03 9.73 10.89
CA HIS A 155 -1.44 9.63 10.50
C HIS A 155 -1.73 8.33 9.74
N LEU A 156 -2.79 7.62 10.13
CA LEU A 156 -3.43 6.53 9.37
C LEU A 156 -4.85 6.94 9.00
N SER A 157 -5.20 6.82 7.71
CA SER A 157 -6.59 6.95 7.27
C SER A 157 -7.46 5.80 7.80
N ALA A 158 -8.78 5.99 7.82
CA ALA A 158 -9.72 4.94 8.19
C ALA A 158 -9.61 3.73 7.21
N PRO A 159 -9.77 2.49 7.69
CA PRO A 159 -9.78 1.28 6.87
C PRO A 159 -10.69 1.37 5.64
N CYS A 160 -11.94 1.85 5.78
CA CYS A 160 -12.88 1.99 4.66
C CYS A 160 -12.36 2.91 3.53
N ILE A 161 -11.56 3.93 3.87
CA ILE A 161 -10.93 4.85 2.91
C ILE A 161 -9.80 4.14 2.16
N TYR A 162 -8.94 3.40 2.85
CA TYR A 162 -7.86 2.66 2.19
C TYR A 162 -8.41 1.54 1.27
N SER A 163 -9.50 0.88 1.64
CA SER A 163 -10.14 -0.13 0.77
C SER A 163 -10.70 0.49 -0.52
N GLU A 164 -11.41 1.63 -0.43
CA GLU A 164 -11.92 2.31 -1.64
C GLU A 164 -10.78 2.87 -2.51
N VAL A 165 -9.69 3.37 -1.90
CA VAL A 165 -8.48 3.77 -2.62
C VAL A 165 -7.86 2.58 -3.36
N MET A 166 -7.63 1.44 -2.70
CA MET A 166 -7.01 0.27 -3.33
C MET A 166 -7.87 -0.33 -4.45
N GLU A 167 -9.18 -0.40 -4.25
CA GLU A 167 -10.15 -0.81 -5.27
C GLU A 167 -10.19 0.16 -6.46
N ALA A 168 -10.24 1.47 -6.21
CA ALA A 168 -10.26 2.48 -7.26
C ALA A 168 -8.93 2.55 -8.03
N LEU A 169 -7.80 2.26 -7.39
CA LEU A 169 -6.50 2.21 -8.07
C LEU A 169 -6.41 1.03 -9.05
N LYS A 170 -7.23 -0.03 -8.97
CA LYS A 170 -7.12 -1.19 -9.89
C LYS A 170 -5.67 -1.65 -10.07
N LEU A 171 -5.00 -1.90 -8.94
CA LEU A 171 -3.60 -2.32 -8.85
C LEU A 171 -3.42 -3.68 -9.53
N GLN A 172 -2.28 -3.89 -10.17
CA GLN A 172 -1.92 -5.12 -10.87
C GLN A 172 -0.40 -5.35 -10.76
N PRO A 173 0.09 -6.60 -10.87
CA PRO A 173 1.51 -6.90 -10.86
C PRO A 173 2.29 -6.13 -11.94
N GLY A 174 3.47 -5.61 -11.59
CA GLY A 174 4.37 -4.91 -12.51
C GLY A 174 4.05 -3.43 -12.78
N LEU A 175 2.97 -2.87 -12.23
CA LEU A 175 2.68 -1.43 -12.36
C LEU A 175 3.61 -0.56 -11.51
N SER A 176 3.76 0.71 -11.89
CA SER A 176 4.39 1.73 -11.06
C SER A 176 3.37 2.54 -10.25
N PHE A 177 3.61 2.67 -8.95
CA PHE A 177 2.79 3.38 -7.97
C PHE A 177 3.57 4.49 -7.26
N LEU A 178 2.92 5.63 -7.08
CA LEU A 178 3.39 6.76 -6.26
C LEU A 178 2.37 7.09 -5.17
N ASN A 179 2.83 7.17 -3.93
CA ASN A 179 2.04 7.56 -2.76
C ASN A 179 2.51 8.92 -2.25
N LEU A 180 1.67 9.95 -2.40
CA LEU A 180 1.92 11.32 -1.96
C LEU A 180 1.33 11.53 -0.56
N GLY A 181 2.18 11.79 0.43
CA GLY A 181 1.80 11.69 1.86
C GLY A 181 1.74 10.24 2.30
N SER A 182 2.87 9.51 2.17
CA SER A 182 2.90 8.07 2.41
C SER A 182 2.67 7.66 3.86
N GLY A 183 2.75 8.60 4.81
CA GLY A 183 2.50 8.37 6.23
C GLY A 183 3.37 7.23 6.76
N THR A 184 2.76 6.35 7.55
CA THR A 184 3.44 5.18 8.15
C THR A 184 3.83 4.07 7.19
N GLY A 185 3.62 4.25 5.88
CA GLY A 185 3.91 3.23 4.88
C GLY A 185 2.88 2.10 4.80
N TYR A 186 1.88 2.01 5.69
CA TYR A 186 0.88 0.92 5.73
C TYR A 186 0.25 0.63 4.36
N LEU A 187 -0.29 1.67 3.70
CA LEU A 187 -0.86 1.54 2.36
C LEU A 187 0.21 1.12 1.33
N SER A 188 1.40 1.73 1.36
CA SER A 188 2.48 1.39 0.43
C SER A 188 2.94 -0.06 0.58
N THR A 189 2.97 -0.62 1.78
CA THR A 189 3.28 -2.04 2.01
C THR A 189 2.17 -2.94 1.46
N MET A 190 0.88 -2.62 1.69
CA MET A 190 -0.24 -3.37 1.10
C MET A 190 -0.22 -3.33 -0.44
N VAL A 191 0.02 -2.17 -1.03
CA VAL A 191 0.21 -2.04 -2.48
C VAL A 191 1.40 -2.87 -2.96
N GLY A 192 2.48 -2.93 -2.18
CA GLY A 192 3.67 -3.73 -2.47
C GLY A 192 3.38 -5.22 -2.67
N LEU A 193 2.43 -5.79 -1.93
CA LEU A 193 2.01 -7.20 -2.08
C LEU A 193 1.24 -7.46 -3.39
N ILE A 194 0.53 -6.46 -3.92
CA ILE A 194 -0.25 -6.57 -5.17
C ILE A 194 0.62 -6.32 -6.40
N LEU A 195 1.57 -5.38 -6.31
CA LEU A 195 2.48 -5.04 -7.42
C LEU A 195 3.52 -6.14 -7.70
N GLY A 196 3.86 -6.97 -6.72
CA GLY A 196 4.84 -8.04 -6.88
C GLY A 196 6.25 -7.52 -7.19
N PRO A 197 7.21 -8.40 -7.53
CA PRO A 197 8.63 -8.05 -7.45
C PRO A 197 9.09 -7.15 -8.61
N PHE A 198 8.27 -7.00 -9.65
CA PHE A 198 8.57 -6.25 -10.87
C PHE A 198 7.86 -4.89 -10.95
N GLY A 199 7.04 -4.53 -9.95
CA GLY A 199 6.46 -3.19 -9.86
C GLY A 199 7.47 -2.14 -9.41
N ILE A 200 7.01 -0.89 -9.33
CA ILE A 200 7.71 0.24 -8.71
C ILE A 200 6.79 0.82 -7.64
N ASN A 201 7.30 1.11 -6.46
CA ASN A 201 6.51 1.55 -5.30
C ASN A 201 7.26 2.67 -4.58
N HIS A 202 6.87 3.92 -4.83
CA HIS A 202 7.52 5.09 -4.24
C HIS A 202 6.57 5.82 -3.29
N GLY A 203 7.08 6.25 -2.15
CA GLY A 203 6.37 7.10 -1.20
C GLY A 203 7.12 8.41 -0.96
N ILE A 204 6.39 9.52 -0.97
CA ILE A 204 6.88 10.83 -0.53
C ILE A 204 6.14 11.19 0.74
N GLU A 205 6.86 11.63 1.75
CA GLU A 205 6.32 12.13 3.01
C GLU A 205 7.08 13.38 3.45
N LEU A 206 6.38 14.37 4.00
CA LEU A 206 6.94 15.67 4.35
C LEU A 206 7.84 15.58 5.60
N HIS A 207 7.47 14.70 6.52
CA HIS A 207 8.04 14.60 7.86
C HIS A 207 9.10 13.49 7.93
N SER A 208 10.35 13.83 8.28
CA SER A 208 11.46 12.88 8.33
C SER A 208 11.28 11.80 9.38
N ASP A 209 10.74 12.16 10.55
CA ASP A 209 10.34 11.24 11.63
C ASP A 209 9.30 10.21 11.16
N VAL A 210 8.37 10.62 10.28
CA VAL A 210 7.35 9.72 9.71
C VAL A 210 7.96 8.79 8.65
N VAL A 211 8.94 9.26 7.86
CA VAL A 211 9.70 8.40 6.92
C VAL A 211 10.56 7.38 7.66
N GLU A 212 11.19 7.75 8.76
CA GLU A 212 11.95 6.83 9.61
C GLU A 212 11.03 5.75 10.21
N TYR A 213 9.89 6.15 10.77
CA TYR A 213 8.87 5.23 11.26
C TYR A 213 8.33 4.30 10.17
N ALA A 214 8.08 4.80 8.95
CA ALA A 214 7.63 3.97 7.83
C ALA A 214 8.67 2.91 7.41
N LYS A 215 9.96 3.24 7.47
CA LYS A 215 11.06 2.30 7.24
C LYS A 215 11.17 1.25 8.34
N GLU A 216 11.03 1.65 9.60
CA GLU A 216 11.03 0.73 10.75
C GLU A 216 9.88 -0.29 10.66
N LYS A 217 8.66 0.16 10.33
CA LYS A 217 7.50 -0.73 10.16
C LYS A 217 7.64 -1.64 8.94
N LEU A 218 8.24 -1.15 7.85
CA LEU A 218 8.58 -1.97 6.69
C LEU A 218 9.60 -3.06 7.01
N GLU A 219 10.70 -2.71 7.70
CA GLU A 219 11.72 -3.68 8.13
C GLU A 219 11.11 -4.73 9.07
N SER A 220 10.28 -4.29 10.02
CA SER A 220 9.55 -5.17 10.93
C SER A 220 8.64 -6.15 10.20
N PHE A 221 7.91 -5.68 9.17
CA PHE A 221 7.10 -6.56 8.31
C PHE A 221 7.96 -7.61 7.58
N ILE A 222 9.04 -7.18 6.92
CA ILE A 222 9.94 -8.09 6.18
C ILE A 222 10.59 -9.11 7.13
N LYS A 223 10.99 -8.68 8.33
CA LYS A 223 11.77 -9.49 9.29
C LYS A 223 10.91 -10.45 10.10
N TYR A 224 9.73 -10.02 10.56
CA TYR A 224 8.94 -10.76 11.55
C TYR A 224 7.61 -11.29 11.02
N SER A 225 7.00 -10.72 9.97
CA SER A 225 5.71 -11.23 9.47
C SER A 225 5.85 -12.54 8.68
N ASP A 226 5.09 -13.57 9.04
CA ASP A 226 4.99 -14.80 8.23
C ASP A 226 4.23 -14.57 6.92
N SER A 227 3.41 -13.52 6.83
CA SER A 227 2.75 -13.16 5.58
C SER A 227 3.74 -12.78 4.48
N PHE A 228 4.90 -12.20 4.83
CA PHE A 228 5.95 -11.88 3.86
C PHE A 228 6.39 -13.10 3.01
N ASP A 229 6.41 -14.30 3.59
CA ASP A 229 6.79 -15.52 2.86
C ASP A 229 5.67 -16.08 1.96
N LYS A 230 4.43 -15.57 2.08
CA LYS A 230 3.30 -15.96 1.21
C LYS A 230 3.33 -15.18 -0.11
N PHE A 231 3.65 -13.89 -0.07
CA PHE A 231 3.53 -12.97 -1.22
C PHE A 231 4.82 -12.80 -2.04
N GLU A 232 4.68 -12.24 -3.25
CA GLU A 232 5.77 -11.52 -3.90
C GLU A 232 5.64 -10.04 -3.55
N PHE A 233 6.76 -9.33 -3.41
CA PHE A 233 6.74 -8.01 -2.78
C PHE A 233 7.49 -6.94 -3.59
N CYS A 234 6.79 -5.85 -3.88
CA CYS A 234 7.38 -4.58 -4.29
C CYS A 234 7.67 -3.74 -3.03
N GLU A 235 8.89 -3.85 -2.52
CA GLU A 235 9.36 -3.08 -1.39
C GLU A 235 9.24 -1.57 -1.66
N PRO A 236 8.51 -0.80 -0.83
CA PRO A 236 8.34 0.63 -1.02
C PRO A 236 9.61 1.41 -0.67
N ALA A 237 10.01 2.34 -1.54
CA ALA A 237 11.08 3.29 -1.24
C ALA A 237 10.48 4.64 -0.79
N PHE A 238 10.80 5.04 0.44
CA PHE A 238 10.30 6.28 1.06
C PHE A 238 11.33 7.42 1.02
N VAL A 239 10.90 8.58 0.53
CA VAL A 239 11.69 9.82 0.41
C VAL A 239 11.07 10.94 1.24
N VAL A 240 11.91 11.72 1.90
CA VAL A 240 11.49 12.95 2.62
C VAL A 240 11.36 14.10 1.62
N GLY A 241 10.24 14.82 1.63
CA GLY A 241 10.09 16.04 0.84
C GLY A 241 8.64 16.48 0.60
N ASN A 242 8.46 17.66 0.00
CA ASN A 242 7.13 18.13 -0.37
C ASN A 242 6.65 17.47 -1.66
N CYS A 243 5.43 16.93 -1.64
CA CYS A 243 4.77 16.31 -2.79
C CYS A 243 4.50 17.28 -3.96
N LEU A 244 4.60 18.59 -3.74
CA LEU A 244 4.46 19.65 -4.76
C LEU A 244 5.80 20.08 -5.37
N GLU A 245 6.94 19.52 -4.93
CA GLU A 245 8.30 19.89 -5.36
C GLU A 245 9.06 18.71 -5.98
N ILE A 246 8.35 17.73 -6.54
CA ILE A 246 8.94 16.58 -7.24
C ILE A 246 9.73 17.06 -8.46
N ALA A 247 10.94 16.52 -8.64
CA ALA A 247 11.83 16.87 -9.74
C ALA A 247 11.17 16.65 -11.12
N SER A 248 11.34 17.61 -12.04
CA SER A 248 10.66 17.63 -13.34
C SER A 248 11.09 16.52 -14.31
N ASP A 249 12.21 15.87 -14.04
CA ASP A 249 12.73 14.70 -14.76
C ASP A 249 12.26 13.37 -14.15
N SER A 250 11.42 13.40 -13.10
CA SER A 250 10.80 12.22 -12.53
C SER A 250 10.00 11.44 -13.58
N HIS A 251 10.07 10.11 -13.46
CA HIS A 251 9.23 9.19 -14.21
C HIS A 251 7.74 9.42 -13.92
N GLN A 252 6.89 9.15 -14.92
CA GLN A 252 5.44 9.06 -14.74
C GLN A 252 5.03 7.70 -14.16
N TYR A 253 3.89 7.66 -13.47
CA TYR A 253 3.37 6.48 -12.78
C TYR A 253 2.10 5.91 -13.43
N ASP A 254 1.93 4.59 -13.37
CA ASP A 254 0.67 3.96 -13.77
C ASP A 254 -0.45 4.25 -12.77
N ARG A 255 -0.10 4.44 -11.50
CA ARG A 255 -1.01 4.59 -10.37
C ARG A 255 -0.50 5.65 -9.39
N ILE A 256 -1.36 6.55 -8.95
CA ILE A 256 -1.01 7.59 -7.97
C ILE A 256 -2.10 7.69 -6.92
N TYR A 257 -1.71 7.74 -5.65
CA TYR A 257 -2.58 8.14 -4.55
C TYR A 257 -2.05 9.39 -3.87
N CYS A 258 -2.94 10.30 -3.47
CA CYS A 258 -2.62 11.42 -2.59
C CYS A 258 -3.39 11.29 -1.27
N GLY A 259 -2.66 11.10 -0.17
CA GLY A 259 -3.17 10.96 1.19
C GLY A 259 -3.52 12.27 1.89
N ALA A 260 -3.56 13.38 1.16
CA ALA A 260 -3.86 14.73 1.66
C ALA A 260 -4.69 15.53 0.65
N GLY A 261 -5.47 16.49 1.15
CA GLY A 261 -6.39 17.35 0.40
C GLY A 261 -5.69 18.18 -0.67
N VAL A 262 -6.03 17.96 -1.94
CA VAL A 262 -5.48 18.65 -3.10
C VAL A 262 -6.34 19.86 -3.45
N GLN A 263 -5.74 21.04 -3.47
CA GLN A 263 -6.39 22.26 -3.96
C GLN A 263 -6.51 22.22 -5.48
N LYS A 264 -7.58 22.82 -6.04
CA LYS A 264 -7.90 22.80 -7.47
C LYS A 264 -6.73 23.27 -8.37
N ASP A 265 -6.01 24.30 -7.93
CA ASP A 265 -4.85 24.84 -8.66
C ASP A 265 -3.71 23.83 -8.85
N HIS A 266 -3.61 22.84 -7.95
CA HIS A 266 -2.62 21.75 -8.00
C HIS A 266 -3.12 20.49 -8.72
N GLU A 267 -4.39 20.44 -9.17
CA GLU A 267 -4.96 19.28 -9.88
C GLU A 267 -4.14 18.94 -11.14
N ASN A 268 -3.75 19.96 -11.92
CA ASN A 268 -2.95 19.77 -13.13
C ASN A 268 -1.53 19.30 -12.84
N TYR A 269 -0.95 19.70 -11.71
CA TYR A 269 0.37 19.23 -11.26
C TYR A 269 0.32 17.73 -10.94
N MET A 270 -0.70 17.26 -10.21
CA MET A 270 -0.86 15.83 -9.92
C MET A 270 -1.11 15.01 -11.20
N LYS A 271 -1.87 15.56 -12.16
CA LYS A 271 -2.15 14.93 -13.45
C LYS A 271 -0.89 14.68 -14.29
N ILE A 272 0.07 15.62 -14.38
CA ILE A 272 1.24 15.44 -15.25
C ILE A 272 2.16 14.28 -14.84
N LEU A 273 2.11 13.87 -13.57
CA LEU A 273 2.84 12.71 -13.03
C LEU A 273 2.26 11.37 -13.49
N LEU A 274 1.05 11.33 -14.03
CA LEU A 274 0.32 10.10 -14.38
C LEU A 274 0.54 9.70 -15.85
N LYS A 275 0.88 8.44 -16.13
CA LYS A 275 0.97 7.92 -17.51
C LYS A 275 -0.40 7.92 -18.21
N VAL A 276 -0.41 7.88 -19.54
CA VAL A 276 -1.62 7.57 -20.32
C VAL A 276 -2.07 6.13 -20.00
N GLY A 277 -3.36 5.93 -19.74
CA GLY A 277 -3.91 4.69 -19.16
C GLY A 277 -3.76 4.57 -17.63
N GLY A 278 -3.12 5.56 -16.98
CA GLY A 278 -2.92 5.59 -15.54
C GLY A 278 -4.13 6.08 -14.76
N ILE A 279 -4.18 5.73 -13.46
CA ILE A 279 -5.24 6.12 -12.52
C ILE A 279 -4.65 6.91 -11.34
N LEU A 280 -5.15 8.11 -11.12
CA LEU A 280 -4.88 8.96 -9.96
C LEU A 280 -6.11 8.92 -9.04
N VAL A 281 -5.90 8.72 -7.73
CA VAL A 281 -6.94 8.82 -6.70
C VAL A 281 -6.52 9.87 -5.70
N MET A 282 -7.32 10.92 -5.53
CA MET A 282 -7.00 11.99 -4.57
C MET A 282 -8.26 12.68 -4.03
N PRO A 283 -8.22 13.20 -2.80
CA PRO A 283 -9.26 14.08 -2.28
C PRO A 283 -9.13 15.49 -2.87
N ILE A 284 -10.19 15.99 -3.49
CA ILE A 284 -10.31 17.34 -4.08
C ILE A 284 -11.74 17.84 -3.85
N GLU A 285 -11.91 19.09 -3.41
CA GLU A 285 -13.22 19.69 -3.11
C GLU A 285 -14.10 18.81 -2.19
N ASP A 286 -13.48 18.28 -1.11
CA ASP A 286 -14.08 17.35 -0.12
C ASP A 286 -14.66 16.05 -0.73
N GLN A 287 -14.24 15.67 -1.94
CA GLN A 287 -14.58 14.40 -2.59
C GLN A 287 -13.33 13.59 -2.89
N LEU A 288 -13.35 12.29 -2.57
CA LEU A 288 -12.35 11.34 -3.02
C LEU A 288 -12.64 11.01 -4.49
N THR A 289 -11.78 11.46 -5.39
CA THR A 289 -12.01 11.40 -6.84
C THR A 289 -10.99 10.50 -7.51
N GLN A 290 -11.48 9.60 -8.36
CA GLN A 290 -10.70 8.80 -9.31
C GLN A 290 -10.57 9.58 -10.62
N ILE A 291 -9.36 9.72 -11.15
CA ILE A 291 -9.05 10.37 -12.41
C ILE A 291 -8.29 9.37 -13.30
N LEU A 292 -8.85 9.02 -14.45
CA LEU A 292 -8.24 8.18 -15.48
C LEU A 292 -7.68 9.07 -16.60
N ARG A 293 -6.39 8.91 -16.95
CA ARG A 293 -5.80 9.57 -18.13
C ARG A 293 -6.10 8.76 -19.38
N THR A 294 -7.10 9.15 -20.17
CA THR A 294 -7.50 8.40 -21.38
C THR A 294 -6.61 8.68 -22.59
N GLY A 295 -5.87 9.79 -22.58
CA GLY A 295 -5.01 10.22 -23.68
C GLY A 295 -4.05 11.32 -23.24
N GLN A 296 -3.36 11.95 -24.19
CA GLN A 296 -2.32 12.92 -23.86
C GLN A 296 -2.87 14.11 -23.04
N ASN A 297 -4.01 14.65 -23.45
CA ASN A 297 -4.67 15.79 -22.79
C ASN A 297 -6.12 15.48 -22.35
N THR A 298 -6.54 14.21 -22.36
CA THR A 298 -7.92 13.80 -22.07
C THR A 298 -7.99 12.98 -20.78
N TRP A 299 -9.03 13.26 -20.00
CA TRP A 299 -9.20 12.78 -18.63
C TRP A 299 -10.66 12.42 -18.38
N GLU A 300 -10.89 11.34 -17.64
CA GLU A 300 -12.20 10.98 -17.10
C GLU A 300 -12.14 11.03 -15.58
N SER A 301 -13.06 11.76 -14.95
CA SER A 301 -13.13 11.90 -13.49
C SER A 301 -14.40 11.25 -12.93
N LYS A 302 -14.27 10.52 -11.83
CA LYS A 302 -15.37 9.88 -11.11
C LYS A 302 -15.22 10.12 -9.60
N ASN A 303 -16.23 10.74 -9.00
CA ASN A 303 -16.29 10.87 -7.54
C ASN A 303 -16.64 9.50 -6.92
N ILE A 304 -15.94 9.13 -5.86
CA ILE A 304 -16.12 7.86 -5.15
C ILE A 304 -17.01 8.09 -3.92
N LEU A 305 -16.57 8.96 -3.00
CA LEU A 305 -17.26 9.28 -1.74
C LEU A 305 -16.78 10.62 -1.15
N ALA A 306 -17.60 11.22 -0.28
CA ALA A 306 -17.28 12.48 0.41
C ALA A 306 -16.30 12.27 1.58
N VAL A 307 -15.28 13.13 1.70
CA VAL A 307 -14.14 12.97 2.63
C VAL A 307 -13.66 14.31 3.17
N SER A 308 -12.92 14.31 4.28
CA SER A 308 -12.35 15.51 4.93
C SER A 308 -10.88 15.27 5.28
N PHE A 309 -9.99 15.44 4.29
CA PHE A 309 -8.55 15.28 4.47
C PHE A 309 -7.89 16.58 4.93
N ALA A 310 -6.82 16.46 5.72
CA ALA A 310 -5.91 17.59 5.96
C ALA A 310 -5.32 18.07 4.61
N PRO A 311 -5.27 19.38 4.33
CA PRO A 311 -4.78 19.89 3.05
C PRO A 311 -3.27 19.66 2.87
N LEU A 312 -2.83 19.54 1.62
CA LEU A 312 -1.40 19.53 1.28
C LEU A 312 -0.71 20.82 1.76
N VAL A 313 0.43 20.64 2.42
CA VAL A 313 1.29 21.74 2.87
C VAL A 313 1.94 22.41 1.66
N GLN A 314 1.70 23.71 1.51
CA GLN A 314 2.29 24.51 0.44
C GLN A 314 3.79 24.76 0.69
N PRO A 315 4.65 24.71 -0.35
CA PRO A 315 6.04 25.13 -0.23
C PRO A 315 6.16 26.59 0.22
N ASN A 316 7.10 26.87 1.12
CA ASN A 316 7.35 28.23 1.60
C ASN A 316 8.09 29.04 0.53
N ARG A 317 7.43 30.03 -0.05
CA ARG A 317 7.99 30.92 -1.10
C ARG A 317 9.06 31.91 -0.63
N ASN A 318 9.43 31.91 0.65
CA ASN A 318 10.30 32.93 1.25
C ASN A 318 11.79 32.55 1.33
N ASP A 319 12.15 31.28 1.07
CA ASP A 319 13.56 30.90 0.99
C ASP A 319 14.09 31.16 -0.42
N ASN A 320 14.96 32.17 -0.55
CA ASN A 320 15.80 32.40 -1.74
C ASN A 320 16.93 31.34 -1.89
N GLY A 321 16.81 30.20 -1.22
CA GLY A 321 17.62 29.02 -1.47
C GLY A 321 17.22 28.35 -2.78
N LYS A 322 18.02 27.39 -3.25
CA LYS A 322 17.55 26.47 -4.27
C LYS A 322 16.39 25.67 -3.67
N HIS A 323 15.25 25.61 -4.35
CA HIS A 323 14.25 24.59 -4.05
C HIS A 323 14.93 23.22 -4.24
N ASP A 324 15.16 22.49 -3.15
CA ASP A 324 15.70 21.14 -3.18
C ASP A 324 14.60 20.21 -3.71
N THR A 325 14.55 20.09 -5.04
CA THR A 325 13.58 19.26 -5.75
C THR A 325 13.64 17.82 -5.26
N VAL A 326 12.49 17.24 -4.93
CA VAL A 326 12.39 15.88 -4.41
C VAL A 326 12.75 14.89 -5.50
N GLY A 327 13.98 14.37 -5.43
CA GLY A 327 14.48 13.32 -6.30
C GLY A 327 13.94 11.96 -5.89
N LEU A 328 13.14 11.35 -6.75
CA LEU A 328 12.64 9.98 -6.54
C LEU A 328 13.70 8.94 -6.92
N PRO A 329 13.70 7.74 -6.31
CA PRO A 329 14.69 6.71 -6.61
C PRO A 329 14.65 6.29 -8.08
N PRO A 330 15.80 5.99 -8.70
CA PRO A 330 15.83 5.55 -10.09
C PRO A 330 15.16 4.18 -10.23
N CYS A 331 14.43 3.98 -11.33
CA CYS A 331 13.82 2.72 -11.72
C CYS A 331 14.89 1.68 -12.11
N ALA A 332 15.57 1.11 -11.11
CA ALA A 332 16.67 0.18 -11.31
C ALA A 332 16.18 -1.24 -11.66
N VAL A 333 16.83 -1.88 -12.62
CA VAL A 333 16.64 -3.30 -12.91
C VAL A 333 17.27 -4.11 -11.77
N ARG A 334 16.52 -5.05 -11.17
CA ARG A 334 17.04 -5.95 -10.14
C ARG A 334 18.23 -6.75 -10.68
N ASN A 335 19.24 -6.98 -9.84
CA ASN A 335 20.38 -7.80 -10.19
C ASN A 335 19.97 -9.29 -10.36
N LEU A 336 20.84 -10.07 -11.04
CA LEU A 336 20.56 -11.48 -11.31
C LEU A 336 20.41 -12.34 -10.04
N GLN A 337 21.10 -11.97 -8.96
CA GLN A 337 21.04 -12.69 -7.68
C GLN A 337 19.65 -12.58 -7.04
N ASP A 338 19.07 -11.36 -7.05
CA ASP A 338 17.71 -11.10 -6.57
C ASP A 338 16.66 -11.75 -7.45
N LEU A 339 16.81 -11.68 -8.77
CA LEU A 339 15.93 -12.37 -9.71
C LEU A 339 15.95 -13.88 -9.48
N ALA A 340 17.12 -14.47 -9.22
CA ALA A 340 17.23 -15.89 -8.86
C ALA A 340 16.55 -16.21 -7.53
N ARG A 341 16.71 -15.38 -6.48
CA ARG A 341 16.01 -15.52 -5.19
C ARG A 341 14.49 -15.48 -5.34
N ILE A 342 13.98 -14.52 -6.10
CA ILE A 342 12.54 -14.39 -6.40
C ILE A 342 12.04 -15.65 -7.12
N TYR A 343 12.75 -16.07 -8.17
CA TYR A 343 12.37 -17.24 -8.97
C TYR A 343 12.36 -18.54 -8.14
N ILE A 344 13.42 -18.81 -7.37
CA ILE A 344 13.50 -19.99 -6.48
C ILE A 344 12.34 -20.00 -5.48
N ARG A 345 12.09 -18.88 -4.79
CA ARG A 345 10.98 -18.75 -3.82
C ARG A 345 9.61 -18.90 -4.48
N ARG A 346 9.43 -18.44 -5.72
CA ARG A 346 8.20 -18.65 -6.50
C ARG A 346 8.01 -20.11 -6.86
N THR A 347 9.04 -20.78 -7.37
CA THR A 347 9.00 -22.22 -7.67
C THR A 347 8.67 -23.04 -6.43
N LEU A 348 9.28 -22.77 -5.28
CA LEU A 348 8.99 -23.46 -4.02
C LEU A 348 7.55 -23.23 -3.54
N ARG A 349 7.01 -22.01 -3.63
CA ARG A 349 5.60 -21.73 -3.30
C ARG A 349 4.63 -22.44 -4.24
N ASN A 350 4.93 -22.53 -5.53
CA ASN A 350 4.11 -23.28 -6.47
C ASN A 350 4.02 -24.76 -6.06
N PHE A 351 5.15 -25.41 -5.77
CA PHE A 351 5.16 -26.79 -5.27
C PHE A 351 4.39 -26.95 -3.95
N ILE A 352 4.54 -26.03 -2.99
CA ILE A 352 3.77 -26.07 -1.73
C ILE A 352 2.27 -25.95 -2.00
N ASN A 353 1.86 -25.04 -2.89
CA ASN A 353 0.46 -24.85 -3.25
C ASN A 353 -0.12 -26.07 -3.99
N GLU A 354 0.66 -26.75 -4.83
CA GLU A 354 0.30 -28.01 -5.48
C GLU A 354 0.18 -29.16 -4.47
N GLU A 355 1.15 -29.33 -3.57
CA GLU A 355 1.11 -30.32 -2.48
C GLU A 355 -0.10 -30.13 -1.56
N MET A 356 -0.46 -28.88 -1.23
CA MET A 356 -1.63 -28.56 -0.39
C MET A 356 -2.95 -28.87 -1.11
N LYS A 357 -3.07 -28.49 -2.39
CA LYS A 357 -4.23 -28.84 -3.24
C LYS A 357 -4.40 -30.35 -3.38
N ALA A 358 -3.32 -31.08 -3.61
CA ALA A 358 -3.33 -32.55 -3.73
C ALA A 358 -3.77 -33.25 -2.44
N LYS A 359 -3.48 -32.66 -1.27
CA LYS A 359 -3.94 -33.15 0.05
C LYS A 359 -5.39 -32.78 0.38
N GLY A 360 -6.11 -32.10 -0.51
CA GLY A 360 -7.47 -31.62 -0.26
C GLY A 360 -7.54 -30.48 0.75
N ILE A 361 -6.39 -29.95 1.20
CA ILE A 361 -6.32 -28.82 2.12
C ILE A 361 -6.42 -27.55 1.28
N ALA A 362 -7.66 -27.16 0.96
CA ALA A 362 -7.94 -25.80 0.55
C ALA A 362 -7.36 -24.85 1.61
N GLN A 363 -6.78 -23.73 1.20
CA GLN A 363 -6.52 -22.61 2.11
C GLN A 363 -7.90 -22.11 2.57
N LYS A 364 -8.40 -22.69 3.68
CA LYS A 364 -9.60 -22.21 4.33
C LYS A 364 -9.30 -20.77 4.74
N ALA A 365 -10.14 -19.83 4.29
CA ALA A 365 -10.35 -18.61 5.04
C ALA A 365 -10.58 -18.98 6.51
N PRO A 366 -10.11 -18.18 7.48
CA PRO A 366 -10.27 -18.49 8.90
C PRO A 366 -11.72 -18.90 9.18
N PRO A 367 -11.95 -19.94 10.00
CA PRO A 367 -13.29 -20.46 10.21
C PRO A 367 -14.16 -19.30 10.71
N LYS A 368 -15.23 -18.98 9.98
CA LYS A 368 -16.18 -17.93 10.36
C LYS A 368 -16.63 -18.19 11.79
N ARG A 369 -16.05 -17.48 12.76
CA ARG A 369 -16.49 -17.55 14.15
C ARG A 369 -17.96 -17.15 14.13
N LYS A 370 -18.84 -18.02 14.62
CA LYS A 370 -20.24 -17.64 14.83
C LYS A 370 -20.21 -16.47 15.79
N ARG A 371 -20.52 -15.26 15.31
CA ARG A 371 -20.59 -14.03 16.12
C ARG A 371 -21.34 -14.35 17.42
N ARG A 372 -20.66 -14.35 18.58
CA ARG A 372 -21.36 -14.33 19.87
C ARG A 372 -22.23 -13.08 19.84
N ARG A 373 -23.54 -13.27 20.02
CA ARG A 373 -24.54 -12.21 19.87
C ARG A 373 -24.29 -11.19 20.98
N CYS A 374 -23.59 -10.09 20.67
CA CYS A 374 -23.24 -9.08 21.67
C CYS A 374 -24.48 -8.71 22.49
N ARG A 375 -24.44 -8.98 23.80
CA ARG A 375 -25.51 -8.61 24.74
C ARG A 375 -25.84 -7.13 24.52
N ARG A 376 -27.09 -6.83 24.16
CA ARG A 376 -27.62 -5.46 24.21
C ARG A 376 -27.48 -5.00 25.66
N ARG A 377 -26.46 -4.20 25.98
CA ARG A 377 -26.40 -3.48 27.26
C ARG A 377 -27.69 -2.67 27.36
N ARG A 378 -28.43 -2.82 28.47
CA ARG A 378 -29.68 -2.09 28.73
C ARG A 378 -29.41 -0.59 28.56
N ILE A 379 -29.94 -0.01 27.47
CA ILE A 379 -29.95 1.44 27.29
C ILE A 379 -31.12 1.94 28.13
N ASN A 380 -30.83 2.58 29.26
CA ASN A 380 -31.85 3.30 30.01
C ASN A 380 -32.32 4.50 29.18
N THR A 381 -33.45 4.34 28.51
CA THR A 381 -34.12 5.43 27.79
C THR A 381 -34.73 6.39 28.81
N TYR A 382 -34.06 7.52 29.05
CA TYR A 382 -34.58 8.59 29.88
C TYR A 382 -35.54 9.48 29.08
N VAL A 383 -36.81 9.52 29.48
CA VAL A 383 -37.80 10.44 28.90
C VAL A 383 -37.87 11.71 29.76
N PHE A 384 -37.63 12.87 29.14
CA PHE A 384 -37.76 14.16 29.81
C PHE A 384 -39.21 14.66 29.75
N VAL A 385 -39.82 14.88 30.93
CA VAL A 385 -41.07 15.63 31.09
C VAL A 385 -40.88 16.64 32.21
N GLY A 386 -40.67 17.91 31.87
CA GLY A 386 -40.66 19.04 32.81
C GLY A 386 -39.68 18.94 33.99
N ASN A 387 -38.38 19.15 33.74
CA ASN A 387 -37.31 19.32 34.75
C ASN A 387 -37.14 18.23 35.83
N GLN A 388 -37.83 17.08 35.76
CA GLN A 388 -37.58 15.92 36.61
C GLN A 388 -37.42 14.63 35.78
N LEU A 389 -36.61 13.71 36.31
CA LEU A 389 -36.17 12.48 35.66
C LEU A 389 -36.73 11.30 36.47
N ILE A 390 -37.62 10.50 35.89
CA ILE A 390 -38.27 9.36 36.57
C ILE A 390 -37.88 8.05 35.87
N PRO A 391 -37.22 7.09 36.55
CA PRO A 391 -37.03 5.74 36.03
C PRO A 391 -38.31 4.91 36.16
N GLN A 392 -38.65 4.12 35.14
CA GLN A 392 -39.57 2.99 35.26
C GLN A 392 -38.82 1.69 35.01
N PRO A 393 -38.90 0.69 35.90
CA PRO A 393 -38.62 -0.70 35.56
C PRO A 393 -39.85 -1.30 34.86
N LEU A 394 -39.61 -1.97 33.74
CA LEU A 394 -40.52 -2.97 33.17
C LEU A 394 -39.88 -4.32 33.43
N ASP A 395 -40.32 -5.01 34.48
CA ASP A 395 -39.93 -6.39 34.73
C ASP A 395 -40.90 -7.30 33.96
N SER A 396 -40.35 -8.09 33.04
CA SER A 396 -41.08 -9.04 32.21
C SER A 396 -40.54 -10.44 32.47
N GLU A 397 -41.40 -11.34 32.95
CA GLU A 397 -41.12 -12.76 33.28
C GLU A 397 -40.59 -13.62 32.09
N GLU A 398 -40.41 -13.02 30.91
CA GLU A 398 -39.80 -13.65 29.73
C GLU A 398 -38.26 -13.57 29.74
N ASP A 399 -37.65 -12.61 30.46
CA ASP A 399 -36.19 -12.44 30.53
C ASP A 399 -35.53 -13.59 31.35
N GLU A 400 -36.15 -14.08 32.43
CA GLU A 400 -35.52 -15.08 33.32
C GLU A 400 -35.41 -16.47 32.66
N LYS A 401 -36.43 -16.92 31.91
CA LYS A 401 -36.34 -18.18 31.15
C LYS A 401 -35.25 -18.17 30.08
N MET A 402 -34.99 -17.00 29.49
CA MET A 402 -33.87 -16.86 28.56
C MET A 402 -32.51 -16.85 29.25
N GLU A 403 -32.40 -16.60 30.56
CA GLU A 403 -31.13 -16.78 31.29
C GLU A 403 -30.85 -18.24 31.68
N GLU A 404 -31.86 -19.07 31.91
CA GLU A 404 -31.68 -20.50 32.19
C GLU A 404 -31.30 -21.30 30.93
N ASP A 405 -32.01 -21.12 29.80
CA ASP A 405 -31.67 -21.79 28.53
C ASP A 405 -30.23 -21.43 28.06
N ASN A 406 -29.77 -20.19 28.28
CA ASN A 406 -28.40 -19.79 27.94
C ASN A 406 -27.33 -20.46 28.84
N LYS A 407 -27.63 -20.77 30.11
CA LYS A 407 -26.68 -21.49 30.98
C LYS A 407 -26.53 -22.94 30.55
N GLU A 408 -27.62 -23.61 30.15
CA GLU A 408 -27.57 -24.99 29.66
C GLU A 408 -26.89 -25.14 28.29
N GLU A 409 -26.82 -24.08 27.46
CA GLU A 409 -25.95 -24.06 26.27
C GLU A 409 -24.49 -23.76 26.62
N GLU A 410 -24.19 -22.82 27.53
CA GLU A 410 -22.81 -22.50 27.93
C GLU A 410 -22.08 -23.68 28.60
N ASP A 411 -22.79 -24.50 29.40
CA ASP A 411 -22.21 -25.72 30.02
C ASP A 411 -21.95 -26.87 29.02
N LYS A 412 -22.64 -26.89 27.87
CA LYS A 412 -22.42 -27.90 26.81
C LYS A 412 -21.23 -27.54 25.90
N ASP A 413 -21.09 -26.26 25.54
CA ASP A 413 -19.98 -25.77 24.69
C ASP A 413 -18.62 -25.86 25.40
N HIS A 414 -18.58 -25.87 26.75
CA HIS A 414 -17.34 -26.08 27.52
C HIS A 414 -16.75 -27.51 27.44
N SER A 415 -17.40 -28.44 26.75
CA SER A 415 -16.92 -29.83 26.59
C SER A 415 -16.11 -30.10 25.31
N GLU A 416 -16.16 -29.24 24.29
CA GLU A 416 -15.27 -29.36 23.13
C GLU A 416 -13.89 -28.77 23.47
N ALA A 417 -12.96 -29.67 23.81
CA ALA A 417 -11.59 -29.32 24.16
C ALA A 417 -10.93 -28.39 23.13
N LEU A 418 -10.56 -27.19 23.58
CA LEU A 418 -9.66 -26.26 22.89
C LEU A 418 -8.38 -27.01 22.50
N LYS A 419 -8.30 -27.44 21.23
CA LYS A 419 -7.02 -27.86 20.65
C LYS A 419 -6.12 -26.62 20.65
N PRO A 420 -4.89 -26.70 21.20
CA PRO A 420 -3.95 -25.61 21.06
C PRO A 420 -3.73 -25.36 19.56
N GLU A 421 -3.98 -24.13 19.11
CA GLU A 421 -3.63 -23.75 17.75
C GLU A 421 -2.11 -23.91 17.60
N GLU A 422 -1.67 -24.81 16.72
CA GLU A 422 -0.25 -24.90 16.40
C GLU A 422 0.21 -23.54 15.85
N PRO A 423 1.41 -23.04 16.25
CA PRO A 423 1.92 -21.78 15.74
C PRO A 423 1.97 -21.84 14.21
N PRO A 424 1.62 -20.74 13.50
CA PRO A 424 1.45 -20.75 12.05
C PRO A 424 2.73 -21.23 11.35
N ARG A 425 2.67 -22.44 10.78
CA ARG A 425 3.86 -23.06 10.17
C ARG A 425 4.24 -22.34 8.87
N ASN A 426 5.39 -21.69 8.87
CA ASN A 426 5.97 -21.06 7.67
C ASN A 426 6.53 -22.13 6.71
N LEU A 427 5.62 -22.72 5.91
CA LEU A 427 5.91 -23.83 5.00
C LEU A 427 7.03 -23.51 3.99
N LEU A 428 7.14 -22.26 3.52
CA LEU A 428 8.21 -21.87 2.60
C LEU A 428 9.58 -21.94 3.29
N ARG A 429 9.68 -21.41 4.51
CA ARG A 429 10.90 -21.49 5.32
C ARG A 429 11.26 -22.94 5.64
N GLU A 430 10.30 -23.76 6.07
CA GLU A 430 10.51 -25.19 6.33
C GLU A 430 11.05 -25.92 5.08
N LYS A 431 10.44 -25.68 3.91
CA LYS A 431 10.90 -26.26 2.64
C LYS A 431 12.33 -25.81 2.32
N ILE A 432 12.65 -24.51 2.43
CA ILE A 432 14.02 -23.98 2.21
C ILE A 432 15.04 -24.65 3.15
N MET A 433 14.72 -24.76 4.44
CA MET A 433 15.64 -25.36 5.43
C MET A 433 15.85 -26.86 5.19
N SER A 434 14.85 -27.57 4.65
CA SER A 434 14.95 -28.99 4.30
C SER A 434 15.83 -29.30 3.09
N LEU A 435 16.12 -28.32 2.23
CA LEU A 435 16.92 -28.54 1.02
C LEU A 435 18.42 -28.75 1.37
N PRO A 436 19.15 -29.56 0.58
CA PRO A 436 20.59 -29.79 0.75
C PRO A 436 21.41 -28.61 0.16
N LEU A 437 21.14 -27.40 0.64
CA LEU A 437 21.81 -26.16 0.24
C LEU A 437 22.79 -25.68 1.33
N PRO A 438 23.87 -24.95 0.98
CA PRO A 438 24.72 -24.26 1.94
C PRO A 438 23.93 -23.26 2.80
N GLU A 439 24.32 -23.09 4.06
CA GLU A 439 23.60 -22.24 5.01
C GLU A 439 23.52 -20.77 4.58
N SER A 440 24.58 -20.25 3.94
CA SER A 440 24.59 -18.90 3.36
C SER A 440 23.52 -18.71 2.28
N LEU A 441 23.21 -19.75 1.50
CA LEU A 441 22.14 -19.71 0.49
C LEU A 441 20.76 -19.87 1.13
N LYS A 442 20.62 -20.68 2.19
CA LYS A 442 19.38 -20.76 2.98
C LYS A 442 19.04 -19.40 3.59
N ALA A 443 19.99 -18.77 4.28
CA ALA A 443 19.86 -17.43 4.84
C ALA A 443 19.49 -16.39 3.77
N TYR A 444 20.14 -16.41 2.60
CA TYR A 444 19.78 -15.50 1.50
C TYR A 444 18.34 -15.71 0.99
N LEU A 445 17.90 -16.97 0.84
CA LEU A 445 16.54 -17.32 0.43
C LEU A 445 15.48 -17.00 1.50
N THR A 446 15.84 -16.94 2.78
CA THR A 446 14.98 -16.51 3.90
C THR A 446 15.13 -15.04 4.26
N TYR A 447 15.77 -14.21 3.43
CA TYR A 447 15.99 -12.77 3.68
C TYR A 447 16.78 -12.48 4.97
N TYR A 448 17.68 -13.38 5.36
CA TYR A 448 18.48 -13.32 6.60
C TYR A 448 17.64 -13.23 7.88
N ARG A 449 16.36 -13.61 7.81
CA ARG A 449 15.46 -13.65 8.96
C ARG A 449 15.90 -14.75 9.91
N GLU A 450 16.15 -14.42 11.17
CA GLU A 450 16.22 -15.40 12.25
C GLU A 450 14.81 -15.91 12.59
N LYS A 451 14.66 -16.84 13.54
CA LYS A 451 13.39 -17.52 13.83
C LYS A 451 12.86 -17.15 15.21
#